data_AF-A0A0B4CXQ3-F1
#
_entry.id   AF-A0A0B4CXQ3-F1
#
_cell.length_a   1.000
_cell.length_b   1.000
_cell.length_c   1.000
_cell.angle_alpha   90.00
_cell.angle_beta   90.00
_cell.angle_gamma   90.00
#
_symmetry.space_group_name_H-M   'P 1'
#
loop_
_entity.id
_entity.type
_entity.pdbx_description
1 polymer ?
#
loop_
_entity_poly.entity_id
_entity_poly.type
_entity_poly.pdbx_seq_one_letter_code
_entity_poly.pdbx_strand_id
1 'polypeptide(L)'
;MSETESAEAFLSQLINQSGKMRMLSHRTVMLLLLCRLDAGENSEPRRQLGSAIEEFEEIAARLLPEQRKQRLPEACDAALSEVRAVTPDQEALLSRFLTEAKQLEQSVQPGQIFDDARVKGFSSFVANDLLAGLNSIVAGVGRALEFTMQEERQEVARNAEVVADTMDRIEKISQTVFMIALNASLEAARAGDAGRSFSTIATEIRELSKSAKETVQDLRNQISV
;
A
#
# COMPACT_ATOMS: atom_id res chain seq x y z
N MET A 1 -10.64 8.68 -1.62
CA MET A 1 -9.51 7.75 -1.49
C MET A 1 -8.30 8.59 -1.12
N SER A 2 -7.72 8.33 0.05
CA SER A 2 -6.46 8.97 0.42
C SER A 2 -5.34 8.48 -0.50
N GLU A 3 -4.27 9.24 -0.64
CA GLU A 3 -3.09 8.85 -1.42
C GLU A 3 -2.47 7.54 -0.90
N THR A 4 -2.61 7.30 0.41
CA THR A 4 -2.17 6.10 1.14
C THR A 4 -3.02 4.86 0.80
N GLU A 5 -4.34 5.00 0.76
CA GLU A 5 -5.26 3.91 0.35
C GLU A 5 -5.01 3.46 -1.10
N SER A 6 -4.60 4.41 -1.96
CA SER A 6 -4.13 4.13 -3.32
C SER A 6 -2.80 3.36 -3.33
N ALA A 7 -1.86 3.71 -2.44
CA ALA A 7 -0.57 3.05 -2.32
C ALA A 7 -0.70 1.60 -1.82
N GLU A 8 -1.53 1.32 -0.82
CA GLU A 8 -1.75 -0.03 -0.31
C GLU A 8 -2.38 -0.96 -1.35
N ALA A 9 -3.40 -0.46 -2.05
CA ALA A 9 -4.05 -1.19 -3.13
C ALA A 9 -3.04 -1.52 -4.24
N PHE A 10 -2.16 -0.57 -4.56
CA PHE A 10 -1.11 -0.77 -5.55
C PHE A 10 -0.06 -1.79 -5.11
N LEU A 11 0.45 -1.70 -3.87
CA LEU A 11 1.41 -2.67 -3.31
C LEU A 11 0.82 -4.09 -3.25
N SER A 12 -0.46 -4.21 -2.90
CA SER A 12 -1.19 -5.48 -2.94
C SER A 12 -1.30 -6.04 -4.36
N GLN A 13 -1.53 -5.19 -5.36
CA GLN A 13 -1.49 -5.59 -6.76
C GLN A 13 -0.09 -6.05 -7.19
N LEU A 14 0.97 -5.37 -6.74
CA LEU A 14 2.36 -5.77 -7.04
C LEU A 14 2.72 -7.13 -6.45
N ILE A 15 2.26 -7.45 -5.23
CA ILE A 15 2.44 -8.79 -4.62
C ILE A 15 1.80 -9.85 -5.51
N ASN A 16 0.56 -9.63 -5.95
CA ASN A 16 -0.15 -10.56 -6.83
C ASN A 16 0.58 -10.71 -8.18
N GLN A 17 0.98 -9.60 -8.78
CA GLN A 17 1.75 -9.57 -10.03
C GLN A 17 3.09 -10.33 -9.90
N SER A 18 3.78 -10.22 -8.77
CA SER A 18 5.00 -11.00 -8.50
C SER A 18 4.72 -12.50 -8.36
N GLY A 19 3.59 -12.87 -7.74
CA GLY A 19 3.08 -14.25 -7.79
C GLY A 19 2.80 -14.73 -9.22
N LYS A 20 2.24 -13.88 -10.07
CA LYS A 20 2.01 -14.17 -11.49
C LYS A 20 3.33 -14.35 -12.26
N MET A 21 4.36 -13.55 -12.00
CA MET A 21 5.70 -13.76 -12.59
C MET A 21 6.27 -15.14 -12.27
N ARG A 22 6.08 -15.64 -11.04
CA ARG A 22 6.50 -17.00 -10.66
C ARG A 22 5.80 -18.07 -11.50
N MET A 23 4.49 -17.91 -11.72
CA MET A 23 3.71 -18.81 -12.55
C MET A 23 4.18 -18.74 -14.02
N LEU A 24 4.37 -17.52 -14.54
CA LEU A 24 4.82 -17.29 -15.90
C LEU A 24 6.21 -17.86 -16.15
N SER A 25 7.16 -17.74 -15.22
CA SER A 25 8.52 -18.28 -15.39
C SER A 25 8.53 -19.81 -15.50
N HIS A 26 7.74 -20.51 -14.68
CA HIS A 26 7.53 -21.95 -14.82
C HIS A 26 6.82 -22.31 -16.12
N ARG A 27 5.79 -21.54 -16.49
CA ARG A 27 5.03 -21.75 -17.73
C ARG A 27 5.93 -21.59 -18.97
N THR A 28 6.84 -20.61 -18.97
CA THR A 28 7.85 -20.41 -20.01
C THR A 28 8.74 -21.65 -20.16
N VAL A 29 9.26 -22.21 -19.06
CA VAL A 29 10.06 -23.45 -19.11
C VAL A 29 9.24 -24.62 -19.66
N MET A 30 8.00 -24.79 -19.20
CA MET A 30 7.11 -25.85 -19.68
C MET A 30 6.82 -25.71 -21.19
N LEU A 31 6.51 -24.50 -21.65
CA LEU A 31 6.21 -24.23 -23.06
C LEU A 31 7.43 -24.40 -23.94
N LEU A 32 8.63 -24.04 -23.46
CA LEU A 32 9.90 -24.36 -24.14
C LEU A 32 10.08 -25.87 -24.32
N LEU A 33 9.78 -26.67 -23.29
CA LEU A 33 9.84 -28.13 -23.39
C LEU A 33 8.79 -28.70 -24.34
N LEU A 34 7.57 -28.13 -24.39
CA LEU A 34 6.53 -28.55 -25.34
C LEU A 34 6.86 -28.17 -26.78
N CYS A 35 7.50 -27.02 -27.01
CA CYS A 35 7.99 -26.62 -28.33
C CYS A 35 9.01 -27.62 -28.91
N ARG A 36 9.66 -28.45 -28.06
CA ARG A 36 10.53 -29.55 -28.51
C ARG A 36 9.75 -30.68 -29.18
N LEU A 37 8.49 -30.90 -28.77
CA LEU A 37 7.63 -31.96 -29.29
C LEU A 37 6.92 -31.54 -30.58
N ASP A 38 6.65 -30.23 -30.75
CA ASP A 38 5.97 -29.66 -31.92
C ASP A 38 6.57 -28.30 -32.30
N ALA A 39 7.63 -28.34 -33.12
CA ALA A 39 8.37 -27.17 -33.60
C ALA A 39 7.76 -26.51 -34.86
N GLY A 40 6.46 -26.74 -35.11
CA GLY A 40 5.75 -26.07 -36.19
C GLY A 40 5.78 -24.55 -36.06
N GLU A 41 5.90 -23.85 -37.19
CA GLU A 41 6.07 -22.39 -37.23
C GLU A 41 4.91 -21.63 -36.56
N ASN A 42 3.72 -22.26 -36.52
CA ASN A 42 2.48 -21.79 -35.87
C ASN A 42 1.99 -22.73 -34.75
N SER A 43 2.88 -23.49 -34.11
CA SER A 43 2.44 -24.37 -33.03
C SER A 43 1.90 -23.55 -31.87
N GLU A 44 0.76 -23.98 -31.32
CA GLU A 44 0.11 -23.36 -30.16
C GLU A 44 1.08 -23.14 -28.97
N PRO A 45 2.00 -24.09 -28.64
CA PRO A 45 2.99 -23.90 -27.59
C PRO A 45 3.93 -22.70 -27.83
N ARG A 46 4.33 -22.44 -29.08
CA ARG A 46 5.23 -21.33 -29.41
C ARG A 46 4.54 -19.98 -29.25
N ARG A 47 3.28 -19.86 -29.68
CA ARG A 47 2.48 -18.63 -29.48
C ARG A 47 2.27 -18.35 -28.00
N GLN A 48 1.94 -19.37 -27.21
CA GLN A 48 1.79 -19.23 -25.77
C GLN A 48 3.11 -18.89 -25.08
N LEU A 49 4.25 -19.36 -25.60
CA LEU A 49 5.57 -19.04 -25.07
C LEU A 49 5.88 -17.55 -25.20
N GLY A 50 5.72 -17.00 -26.41
CA GLY A 50 5.90 -15.57 -26.67
C GLY A 50 5.00 -14.72 -25.78
N SER A 51 3.70 -15.05 -25.71
CA SER A 51 2.74 -14.38 -24.84
C SER A 51 3.12 -14.45 -23.36
N ALA A 52 3.62 -15.58 -22.86
CA ALA A 52 4.04 -15.71 -21.47
C ALA A 52 5.29 -14.86 -21.14
N ILE A 53 6.23 -14.76 -22.08
CA ILE A 53 7.42 -13.92 -21.95
C ILE A 53 7.04 -12.44 -21.97
N GLU A 54 6.17 -12.03 -22.90
CA GLU A 54 5.66 -10.65 -22.99
C GLU A 54 4.90 -10.24 -21.71
N GLU A 55 4.01 -11.11 -21.20
CA GLU A 55 3.31 -10.86 -19.94
C GLU A 55 4.28 -10.73 -18.75
N PHE A 56 5.34 -11.54 -18.71
CA PHE A 56 6.36 -11.43 -17.67
C PHE A 56 7.12 -10.11 -17.78
N GLU A 57 7.52 -9.73 -19.00
CA GLU A 57 8.24 -8.48 -19.27
C GLU A 57 7.43 -7.26 -18.84
N GLU A 58 6.13 -7.25 -19.15
CA GLU A 58 5.26 -6.14 -18.75
C GLU A 58 5.17 -6.00 -17.23
N ILE A 59 5.09 -7.12 -16.51
CA ILE A 59 5.03 -7.10 -15.04
C ILE A 59 6.39 -6.69 -14.45
N ALA A 60 7.49 -7.26 -14.96
CA ALA A 60 8.83 -6.92 -14.51
C ALA A 60 9.13 -5.42 -14.69
N ALA A 61 8.69 -4.82 -15.81
CA ALA A 61 8.85 -3.39 -16.07
C ALA A 61 8.11 -2.49 -15.06
N ARG A 62 7.06 -2.99 -14.38
CA ARG A 62 6.35 -2.24 -13.32
C ARG A 62 7.11 -2.24 -12.00
N LEU A 63 7.98 -3.22 -11.77
CA LEU A 63 8.78 -3.35 -10.55
C LEU A 63 10.15 -2.69 -10.68
N LEU A 64 10.73 -2.68 -11.88
CA LEU A 64 12.03 -2.09 -12.17
C LEU A 64 11.93 -0.56 -12.26
N PRO A 65 12.61 0.21 -11.39
CA PRO A 65 12.51 1.67 -11.36
C PRO A 65 12.76 2.34 -12.71
N GLU A 66 13.78 1.88 -13.43
CA GLU A 66 14.23 2.40 -14.73
C GLU A 66 13.25 2.10 -15.89
N GLN A 67 12.35 1.13 -15.74
CA GLN A 67 11.46 0.66 -16.82
C GLN A 67 9.99 1.03 -16.61
N ARG A 68 9.67 1.72 -15.51
CA ARG A 68 8.29 2.11 -15.20
C ARG A 68 7.77 3.17 -16.17
N LYS A 69 6.82 2.77 -17.02
CA LYS A 69 6.10 3.67 -17.94
C LYS A 69 5.10 4.60 -17.24
N GLN A 70 4.65 4.25 -16.04
CA GLN A 70 3.69 5.03 -15.25
C GLN A 70 4.32 5.42 -13.92
N ARG A 71 4.08 6.67 -13.49
CA ARG A 71 4.52 7.18 -12.19
C ARG A 71 3.70 6.50 -11.10
N LEU A 72 4.41 5.97 -10.10
CA LEU A 72 3.79 5.41 -8.90
C LEU A 72 3.22 6.52 -8.01
N PRO A 73 2.24 6.21 -7.15
CA PRO A 73 1.94 7.04 -6.00
C PRO A 73 3.23 7.33 -5.22
N GLU A 74 3.44 8.57 -4.77
CA GLU A 74 4.71 8.97 -4.15
C GLU A 74 5.02 8.17 -2.88
N ALA A 75 4.00 7.92 -2.06
CA ALA A 75 4.11 7.06 -0.88
C ALA A 75 4.54 5.61 -1.22
N CYS A 76 4.03 5.06 -2.32
CA CYS A 76 4.40 3.72 -2.77
C CYS A 76 5.86 3.66 -3.23
N ASP A 77 6.30 4.66 -3.99
CA ASP A 77 7.67 4.70 -4.51
C ASP A 77 8.69 4.90 -3.39
N ALA A 78 8.37 5.81 -2.45
CA ALA A 78 9.16 6.03 -1.24
C ALA A 78 9.29 4.74 -0.42
N ALA A 79 8.18 4.05 -0.16
CA ALA A 79 8.18 2.81 0.61
C ALA A 79 9.02 1.71 -0.07
N LEU A 80 8.84 1.49 -1.38
CA LEU A 80 9.61 0.49 -2.13
C LEU A 80 11.11 0.77 -2.13
N SER A 81 11.50 2.05 -2.21
CA SER A 81 12.90 2.49 -2.13
C SER A 81 13.48 2.30 -0.73
N GLU A 82 12.74 2.71 0.30
CA GLU A 82 13.15 2.64 1.71
C GLU A 82 13.44 1.20 2.14
N VAL A 83 12.53 0.26 1.83
CA VAL A 83 12.71 -1.16 2.18
C VAL A 83 13.57 -1.94 1.19
N ARG A 84 14.07 -1.28 0.14
CA ARG A 84 14.81 -1.87 -0.99
C ARG A 84 14.11 -3.11 -1.52
N ALA A 85 12.85 -2.93 -1.92
CA ALA A 85 11.98 -4.03 -2.32
C ALA A 85 12.53 -4.83 -3.53
N VAL A 86 13.22 -4.12 -4.44
CA VAL A 86 13.96 -4.72 -5.56
C VAL A 86 15.43 -4.35 -5.44
N THR A 87 16.32 -5.33 -5.39
CA THR A 87 17.78 -5.12 -5.32
C THR A 87 18.43 -5.23 -6.70
N PRO A 88 19.61 -4.62 -6.94
CA PRO A 88 20.31 -4.74 -8.23
C PRO A 88 20.56 -6.19 -8.68
N ASP A 89 20.74 -7.11 -7.73
CA ASP A 89 20.86 -8.55 -8.01
C ASP A 89 19.55 -9.13 -8.56
N GLN A 90 18.41 -8.77 -7.97
CA GLN A 90 17.10 -9.18 -8.46
C GLN A 90 16.78 -8.57 -9.83
N GLU A 91 17.17 -7.32 -10.08
CA GLU A 91 17.06 -6.70 -11.40
C GLU A 91 17.87 -7.46 -12.46
N ALA A 92 19.09 -7.88 -12.10
CA ALA A 92 19.95 -8.70 -12.95
C ALA A 92 19.32 -10.07 -13.24
N LEU A 93 18.71 -10.71 -12.25
CA LEU A 93 17.99 -11.98 -12.42
C LEU A 93 16.79 -11.84 -13.39
N LEU A 94 15.96 -10.81 -13.24
CA LEU A 94 14.83 -10.55 -14.12
C LEU A 94 15.30 -10.28 -15.56
N SER A 95 16.32 -9.43 -15.72
CA SER A 95 16.90 -9.09 -17.02
C SER A 95 17.52 -10.31 -17.71
N ARG A 96 18.23 -11.14 -16.93
CA ARG A 96 18.81 -12.40 -17.41
C ARG A 96 17.74 -13.38 -17.86
N PHE A 97 16.67 -13.55 -17.07
CA PHE A 97 15.53 -14.39 -17.45
C PHE A 97 14.93 -13.95 -18.79
N LEU A 98 14.61 -12.67 -18.94
CA LEU A 98 14.02 -12.13 -20.17
C LEU A 98 14.94 -12.33 -21.37
N THR A 99 16.24 -12.10 -21.19
CA THR A 99 17.24 -12.28 -22.26
C THR A 99 17.35 -13.73 -22.68
N GLU A 100 17.53 -14.66 -21.73
CA GLU A 100 17.65 -16.08 -22.03
C GLU A 100 16.34 -16.65 -22.60
N ALA A 101 15.18 -16.25 -22.07
CA ALA A 101 13.88 -16.69 -22.55
C ALA A 101 13.62 -16.27 -24.00
N LYS A 102 13.87 -15.00 -24.36
CA LYS A 102 13.74 -14.50 -25.74
C LYS A 102 14.71 -15.18 -26.70
N GLN A 103 15.96 -15.41 -26.27
CA GLN A 103 16.92 -16.12 -27.11
C GLN A 103 16.52 -17.58 -27.35
N LEU A 104 15.99 -18.26 -26.32
CA LEU A 104 15.49 -19.63 -26.44
C LEU A 104 14.25 -19.68 -27.32
N GLU A 105 13.30 -18.75 -27.15
CA GLU A 105 12.13 -18.59 -28.01
C GLU A 105 12.52 -18.41 -29.49
N GLN A 106 13.51 -17.57 -29.78
CA GLN A 106 14.01 -17.36 -31.14
C GLN A 106 14.70 -18.59 -31.74
N SER A 107 15.28 -19.46 -30.90
CA SER A 107 15.87 -20.73 -31.33
C SER A 107 14.84 -21.83 -31.59
N VAL A 108 13.58 -21.62 -31.21
CA VAL A 108 12.44 -22.48 -31.56
C VAL A 108 12.05 -22.21 -33.01
N GLN A 109 12.85 -22.69 -33.97
CA GLN A 109 12.55 -22.58 -35.40
C GLN A 109 12.30 -23.96 -36.03
N PRO A 110 11.40 -24.07 -37.02
CA PRO A 110 11.18 -25.31 -37.74
C PRO A 110 12.50 -25.82 -38.35
N GLY A 111 12.88 -27.06 -38.02
CA GLY A 111 14.07 -27.71 -38.57
C GLY A 111 15.40 -27.36 -37.89
N GLN A 112 15.42 -26.52 -36.85
CA GLN A 112 16.61 -26.33 -36.01
C GLN A 112 16.65 -27.35 -34.87
N ILE A 113 17.87 -27.81 -34.53
CA ILE A 113 18.10 -28.69 -33.39
C ILE A 113 17.95 -27.88 -32.12
N PHE A 114 17.03 -28.29 -31.25
CA PHE A 114 16.87 -27.71 -29.92
C PHE A 114 18.09 -28.03 -29.04
N ASP A 115 18.71 -27.01 -28.44
CA ASP A 115 19.84 -27.19 -27.54
C ASP A 115 19.36 -27.61 -26.14
N ASP A 116 19.33 -28.91 -25.90
CA ASP A 116 18.95 -29.53 -24.63
C ASP A 116 19.76 -29.05 -23.43
N ALA A 117 21.06 -28.83 -23.62
CA ALA A 117 21.94 -28.39 -22.54
C ALA A 117 21.58 -26.97 -22.12
N ARG A 118 21.26 -26.11 -23.10
CA ARG A 118 20.82 -24.73 -22.85
C ARG A 118 19.47 -24.65 -22.16
N VAL A 119 18.48 -25.44 -22.59
CA VAL A 119 17.16 -25.50 -21.93
C VAL A 119 17.28 -26.04 -20.51
N LYS A 120 18.12 -27.05 -20.27
CA LYS A 120 18.38 -27.58 -18.92
C LYS A 120 19.05 -26.54 -18.03
N GLY A 121 20.02 -25.79 -18.55
CA GLY A 121 20.66 -24.67 -17.86
C GLY A 121 19.66 -23.58 -17.48
N PHE A 122 18.82 -23.16 -18.43
CA PHE A 122 17.75 -22.19 -18.19
C PHE A 122 16.74 -22.67 -17.15
N SER A 123 16.30 -23.93 -17.24
CA SER A 123 15.38 -24.52 -16.26
C SER A 123 15.99 -24.55 -14.85
N SER A 124 17.29 -24.84 -14.72
CA SER A 124 17.99 -24.82 -13.43
C SER A 124 18.10 -23.40 -12.88
N PHE A 125 18.42 -22.44 -13.73
CA PHE A 125 18.45 -21.01 -13.37
C PHE A 125 17.06 -20.53 -12.89
N VAL A 126 15.99 -20.87 -13.63
CA VAL A 126 14.63 -20.51 -13.23
C VAL A 126 14.31 -21.11 -11.87
N ALA A 127 14.55 -22.41 -11.69
CA ALA A 127 14.18 -23.12 -10.46
C ALA A 127 14.96 -22.68 -9.22
N ASN A 128 16.24 -22.33 -9.35
CA ASN A 128 17.09 -22.04 -8.19
C ASN A 128 17.26 -20.54 -7.95
N ASP A 129 17.63 -19.79 -8.99
CA ASP A 129 18.05 -18.40 -8.83
C ASP A 129 16.88 -17.46 -8.98
N LEU A 130 16.11 -17.58 -10.08
CA LEU A 130 15.00 -16.68 -10.36
C LEU A 130 13.88 -16.82 -9.33
N LEU A 131 13.51 -18.04 -8.93
CA LEU A 131 12.49 -18.25 -7.91
C LEU A 131 12.90 -17.65 -6.56
N ALA A 132 14.15 -17.79 -6.16
CA ALA A 132 14.67 -17.18 -4.93
C ALA A 132 14.64 -15.65 -5.02
N GLY A 133 15.02 -15.07 -6.18
CA GLY A 133 14.92 -13.65 -6.46
C GLY A 133 13.48 -13.14 -6.39
N LEU A 134 12.55 -13.80 -7.08
CA LEU A 134 11.13 -13.46 -7.08
C LEU A 134 10.50 -13.55 -5.68
N ASN A 135 10.86 -14.57 -4.89
CA ASN A 135 10.40 -14.69 -3.50
C ASN A 135 10.91 -13.53 -2.64
N SER A 136 12.14 -13.11 -2.87
CA SER A 136 12.75 -11.98 -2.17
C SER A 136 12.10 -10.65 -2.57
N ILE A 137 11.71 -10.49 -3.85
CA ILE A 137 10.91 -9.35 -4.33
C ILE A 137 9.54 -9.33 -3.63
N VAL A 138 8.82 -10.47 -3.57
CA VAL A 138 7.52 -10.56 -2.86
C VAL A 138 7.68 -10.13 -1.40
N ALA A 139 8.71 -10.64 -0.72
CA ALA A 139 8.99 -10.24 0.65
C ALA A 139 9.33 -8.75 0.78
N GLY A 140 10.08 -8.19 -0.20
CA GLY A 140 10.40 -6.77 -0.29
C GLY A 140 9.16 -5.90 -0.43
N VAL A 141 8.27 -6.21 -1.37
CA VAL A 141 7.00 -5.49 -1.56
C VAL A 141 6.09 -5.65 -0.33
N GLY A 142 6.10 -6.82 0.33
CA GLY A 142 5.39 -7.03 1.59
C GLY A 142 5.88 -6.12 2.70
N ARG A 143 7.20 -5.93 2.84
CA ARG A 143 7.78 -4.97 3.79
C ARG A 143 7.39 -3.53 3.44
N ALA A 144 7.31 -3.18 2.15
CA ALA A 144 6.87 -1.85 1.73
C ALA A 144 5.41 -1.57 2.15
N LEU A 145 4.53 -2.59 2.05
CA LEU A 145 3.14 -2.47 2.51
C LEU A 145 3.05 -2.31 4.02
N GLU A 146 3.85 -3.07 4.77
CA GLU A 146 3.91 -2.94 6.22
C GLU A 146 4.45 -1.56 6.64
N PHE A 147 5.42 -1.03 5.89
CA PHE A 147 5.95 0.32 6.09
C PHE A 147 4.88 1.40 5.92
N THR A 148 4.12 1.38 4.81
CA THR A 148 3.04 2.36 4.60
C THR A 148 1.95 2.27 5.66
N MET A 149 1.58 1.05 6.07
CA MET A 149 0.62 0.83 7.16
C MET A 149 1.11 1.37 8.50
N GLN A 150 2.41 1.26 8.79
CA GLN A 150 2.98 1.83 10.01
C GLN A 150 2.99 3.35 10.00
N GLU A 151 3.30 3.98 8.87
CA GLU A 151 3.26 5.44 8.74
C GLU A 151 1.85 5.99 8.96
N GLU A 152 0.83 5.38 8.34
CA GLU A 152 -0.56 5.80 8.53
C GLU A 152 -1.03 5.62 9.98
N ARG A 153 -0.68 4.50 10.63
CA ARG A 153 -0.98 4.31 12.05
C ARG A 153 -0.35 5.38 12.92
N GLN A 154 0.89 5.79 12.62
CA GLN A 154 1.55 6.86 13.36
C GLN A 154 0.87 8.21 13.12
N GLU A 155 0.45 8.49 11.89
CA GLU A 155 -0.28 9.72 11.56
C GLU A 155 -1.63 9.79 12.28
N VAL A 156 -2.40 8.69 12.24
CA VAL A 156 -3.68 8.57 12.96
C VAL A 156 -3.47 8.75 14.47
N ALA A 157 -2.42 8.14 15.05
CA ALA A 157 -2.10 8.29 16.46
C ALA A 157 -1.77 9.74 16.84
N ARG A 158 -0.96 10.45 16.03
CA ARG A 158 -0.66 11.87 16.25
C ARG A 158 -1.92 12.73 16.14
N ASN A 159 -2.78 12.46 15.16
CA ASN A 159 -4.03 13.19 14.99
C ASN A 159 -4.96 12.95 16.20
N ALA A 160 -5.03 11.73 16.71
CA ALA A 160 -5.77 11.42 17.93
C ALA A 160 -5.25 12.20 19.15
N GLU A 161 -3.92 12.33 19.29
CA GLU A 161 -3.30 13.14 20.36
C GLU A 161 -3.67 14.63 20.24
N VAL A 162 -3.61 15.20 19.04
CA VAL A 162 -4.01 16.61 18.78
C VAL A 162 -5.49 16.83 19.10
N VAL A 163 -6.34 15.87 18.75
CA VAL A 163 -7.77 15.94 19.06
C VAL A 163 -7.99 15.84 20.58
N ALA A 164 -7.26 14.97 21.29
CA ALA A 164 -7.33 14.87 22.74
C ALA A 164 -6.90 16.16 23.45
N ASP A 165 -5.82 16.81 23.03
CA ASP A 165 -5.42 18.13 23.56
C ASP A 165 -6.49 19.20 23.31
N THR A 166 -7.09 19.19 22.12
CA THR A 166 -8.17 20.11 21.77
C THR A 166 -9.40 19.89 22.68
N MET A 167 -9.74 18.63 22.97
CA MET A 167 -10.81 18.28 23.91
C MET A 167 -10.53 18.80 25.32
N ASP A 168 -9.31 18.61 25.83
CA ASP A 168 -8.90 19.11 27.14
C ASP A 168 -9.05 20.65 27.24
N ARG A 169 -8.71 21.36 26.16
CA ARG A 169 -8.88 22.81 26.07
C ARG A 169 -10.36 23.21 26.05
N ILE A 170 -11.21 22.52 25.30
CA ILE A 170 -12.65 22.78 25.28
C ILE A 170 -13.25 22.51 26.66
N GLU A 171 -12.87 21.42 27.33
CA GLU A 171 -13.36 21.10 28.68
C GLU A 171 -13.00 22.23 29.68
N LYS A 172 -11.77 22.75 29.64
CA LYS A 172 -11.34 23.90 30.46
C LYS A 172 -12.15 25.16 30.15
N ILE A 173 -12.44 25.42 28.87
CA ILE A 173 -13.29 26.54 28.44
C ILE A 173 -14.70 26.37 29.00
N SER A 174 -15.33 25.21 28.81
CA SER A 174 -16.67 24.91 29.32
C SER A 174 -16.76 25.06 30.84
N GLN A 175 -15.75 24.62 31.59
CA GLN A 175 -15.67 24.83 33.04
C GLN A 175 -15.59 26.32 33.40
N THR A 176 -14.79 27.10 32.67
CA THR A 176 -14.65 28.55 32.89
C THR A 176 -15.97 29.27 32.61
N VAL A 177 -16.63 28.96 31.48
CA VAL A 177 -17.92 29.55 31.11
C VAL A 177 -19.00 29.16 32.14
N PHE A 178 -18.99 27.92 32.63
CA PHE A 178 -19.87 27.48 33.70
C PHE A 178 -19.70 28.33 34.97
N MET A 179 -18.46 28.60 35.37
CA MET A 179 -18.17 29.45 36.54
C MET A 179 -18.59 30.91 36.33
N ILE A 180 -18.37 31.48 35.14
CA ILE A 180 -18.84 32.83 34.80
C ILE A 180 -20.37 32.91 34.86
N ALA A 181 -21.05 31.93 34.27
CA ALA A 181 -22.51 31.85 34.28
C ALA A 181 -23.06 31.71 35.71
N LEU A 182 -22.43 30.89 36.55
CA LEU A 182 -22.79 30.75 37.96
C LEU A 182 -22.67 32.08 38.74
N ASN A 183 -21.56 32.80 38.56
CA ASN A 183 -21.36 34.10 39.17
C ASN A 183 -22.39 35.13 38.68
N ALA A 184 -22.71 35.12 37.38
CA ALA A 184 -23.73 35.98 36.80
C ALA A 184 -25.13 35.66 37.33
N SER A 185 -25.50 34.38 37.49
CA SER A 185 -26.76 33.98 38.12
C SER A 185 -26.88 34.47 39.56
N LEU A 186 -25.79 34.39 40.34
CA LEU A 186 -25.77 34.88 41.72
C LEU A 186 -25.95 36.40 41.80
N GLU A 187 -25.27 37.15 40.92
CA GLU A 187 -25.37 38.61 40.90
C GLU A 187 -26.73 39.08 40.37
N ALA A 188 -27.32 38.37 39.40
CA ALA A 188 -28.69 38.58 38.97
C ALA A 188 -29.70 38.35 40.10
N ALA A 189 -29.51 37.32 40.93
CA ALA A 189 -30.34 37.09 42.11
C ALA A 189 -30.19 38.22 43.15
N ARG A 190 -28.97 38.74 43.36
CA ARG A 190 -28.72 39.90 44.24
C ARG A 190 -29.39 41.18 43.77
N ALA A 191 -29.46 41.41 42.47
CA ALA A 191 -30.14 42.57 41.87
C ALA A 191 -31.68 42.50 41.97
N GLY A 192 -32.25 41.37 42.42
CA GLY A 192 -33.69 41.21 42.60
C GLY A 192 -34.45 41.36 41.29
N ASP A 193 -35.48 42.21 41.26
CA ASP A 193 -36.32 42.41 40.09
C ASP A 193 -35.56 42.99 38.88
N ALA A 194 -34.51 43.79 39.12
CA ALA A 194 -33.67 44.35 38.05
C ALA A 194 -32.79 43.29 37.36
N GLY A 195 -32.55 42.14 37.99
CA GLY A 195 -31.70 41.06 37.48
C GLY A 195 -32.43 39.94 36.75
N ARG A 196 -33.77 39.96 36.66
CA ARG A 196 -34.56 38.82 36.13
C ARG A 196 -34.17 38.39 34.72
N SER A 197 -33.97 39.33 33.78
CA SER A 197 -33.56 39.03 32.41
C SER A 197 -32.14 38.46 32.33
N PHE A 198 -31.22 38.98 33.14
CA PHE A 198 -29.86 38.47 33.25
C PHE A 198 -29.80 37.06 33.86
N SER A 199 -30.69 36.76 34.82
CA SER A 199 -30.78 35.42 35.42
C SER A 199 -31.15 34.34 34.40
N THR A 200 -32.05 34.64 33.47
CA THR A 200 -32.42 33.70 32.38
C THR A 200 -31.25 33.42 31.46
N ILE A 201 -30.56 34.47 30.99
CA ILE A 201 -29.38 34.34 30.11
C ILE A 201 -28.27 33.55 30.81
N ALA A 202 -27.99 33.85 32.08
CA ALA A 202 -26.98 33.13 32.84
C ALA A 202 -27.32 31.63 32.99
N THR A 203 -28.60 31.28 33.12
CA THR A 203 -29.06 29.89 33.17
C THR A 203 -28.84 29.18 31.82
N GLU A 204 -29.18 29.82 30.70
CA GLU A 204 -28.96 29.27 29.35
C GLU A 204 -27.47 29.03 29.07
N ILE A 205 -26.61 29.99 29.41
CA ILE A 205 -25.15 29.83 29.26
C ILE A 205 -24.62 28.66 30.10
N ARG A 206 -25.18 28.47 31.31
CA ARG A 206 -24.80 27.36 32.19
C ARG A 206 -25.16 26.01 31.58
N GLU A 207 -26.37 25.85 31.04
CA GLU A 207 -26.80 24.62 30.39
C GLU A 207 -26.00 24.35 29.10
N LEU A 208 -25.70 25.38 28.30
CA LEU A 208 -24.81 25.26 27.12
C LEU A 208 -23.41 24.77 27.52
N SER A 209 -22.86 25.31 28.60
CA SER A 209 -21.54 24.91 29.10
C SER A 209 -21.51 23.44 29.54
N LYS A 210 -22.61 22.97 30.15
CA LYS A 210 -22.77 21.57 30.55
C LYS A 210 -22.89 20.64 29.34
N SER A 211 -23.71 21.01 28.36
CA SER A 211 -23.86 20.26 27.11
C SER A 211 -22.55 20.16 26.32
N ALA A 212 -21.76 21.24 26.28
CA ALA A 212 -20.42 21.22 25.68
C ALA A 212 -19.48 20.23 26.38
N LYS A 213 -19.51 20.17 27.73
CA LYS A 213 -18.73 19.19 28.49
C LYS A 213 -19.15 17.75 28.20
N GLU A 214 -20.46 17.50 28.13
CA GLU A 214 -21.01 16.17 27.78
C GLU A 214 -20.57 15.75 26.38
N THR A 215 -20.63 16.66 25.41
CA THR A 215 -20.17 16.40 24.02
C THR A 215 -18.68 16.04 23.97
N VAL A 216 -17.84 16.75 24.71
CA VAL A 216 -16.40 16.44 24.81
C VAL A 216 -16.17 15.06 25.40
N GLN A 217 -16.93 14.69 26.44
CA GLN A 217 -16.82 13.38 27.06
C GLN A 217 -17.24 12.25 26.12
N ASP A 218 -18.30 12.45 25.34
CA ASP A 218 -18.76 11.47 24.34
C ASP A 218 -17.72 11.27 23.25
N LEU A 219 -17.13 12.36 22.75
CA LEU A 219 -16.06 12.27 21.75
C LEU A 219 -14.79 11.60 22.31
N ARG A 220 -14.43 11.86 23.58
CA ARG A 220 -13.30 11.19 24.23
C ARG A 220 -13.49 9.68 24.30
N ASN A 221 -14.71 9.21 24.53
CA ASN A 221 -15.05 7.78 24.55
C ASN A 221 -14.99 7.14 23.15
N GLN A 222 -15.13 7.90 22.07
CA GLN A 222 -15.02 7.39 20.69
C GLN A 222 -13.57 7.22 20.23
N ILE A 223 -12.64 8.02 20.76
CA ILE A 223 -11.22 8.01 20.38
C ILE A 223 -10.40 6.99 21.18
N SER A 224 -10.85 6.62 22.39
CA SER A 224 -10.14 5.68 23.27
C SER A 224 -10.39 4.19 22.99
N VAL A 225 -10.96 3.87 21.81
CA VAL A 225 -11.25 2.49 21.34
C VAL A 225 -10.25 2.10 20.27
#